data_AF-A0ABD6G6S3-F1
#
_entry.id   AF-A0ABD6G6S3-F1
#
_cell.length_a   1.000
_cell.length_b   1.000
_cell.length_c   1.000
_cell.angle_alpha   90.00
_cell.angle_beta   90.00
_cell.angle_gamma   90.00
#
_symmetry.space_group_name_H-M   'P 1'
#
loop_
_entity.id
_entity.type
_entity.pdbx_description
1 polymer ?
#
loop_
_entity_poly.entity_id
_entity_poly.type
_entity_poly.pdbx_seq_one_letter_code
_entity_poly.pdbx_strand_id
1 'polypeptide(L)'
;MSWYAATVTAKADDLPVTVATVKERCGIDTAHDDAILQMMIEEVVAVVEQTCNLSVIPKTLVAQCDTWADLERLPDGPVKPGSKPIITYTSPDGGEVVLDPSLYRLKSDGLTLGLFPNRSWPPAHRGAPVTVTYEVGFAELPFDLRLGFIMRVAEIYGRPENREADAVTDFDRLLVNWRRGA
;
A
#
# COMPACT_ATOMS: atom_id res chain seq x y z
N MET A 1 -17.11 8.35 5.44
CA MET A 1 -15.92 7.69 5.99
C MET A 1 -14.98 8.76 6.49
N SER A 2 -14.85 8.90 7.80
CA SER A 2 -13.85 9.78 8.42
C SER A 2 -12.68 8.92 8.90
N TRP A 3 -11.76 8.66 7.98
CA TRP A 3 -10.45 8.11 8.33
C TRP A 3 -9.50 9.27 8.64
N TYR A 4 -8.75 9.13 9.71
CA TYR A 4 -7.60 10.00 9.97
C TYR A 4 -6.41 9.52 9.14
N ALA A 5 -5.45 10.43 8.89
CA ALA A 5 -4.23 10.07 8.18
C ALA A 5 -3.50 8.94 8.93
N ALA A 6 -3.24 7.83 8.25
CA ALA A 6 -2.55 6.70 8.84
C ALA A 6 -1.09 7.08 9.15
N THR A 7 -0.58 6.59 10.28
CA THR A 7 0.81 6.75 10.67
C THR A 7 1.59 5.48 10.31
N VAL A 8 2.75 5.64 9.68
CA VAL A 8 3.67 4.53 9.38
C VAL A 8 4.54 4.27 10.60
N THR A 9 4.50 3.07 11.15
CA THR A 9 5.29 2.69 12.34
C THR A 9 6.50 1.81 12.00
N ALA A 10 6.47 1.12 10.86
CA ALA A 10 7.61 0.37 10.32
C ALA A 10 7.48 0.29 8.80
N LYS A 11 8.60 0.31 8.08
CA LYS A 11 8.66 0.17 6.62
C LYS A 11 9.86 -0.73 6.27
N ALA A 12 9.69 -1.61 5.28
CA ALA A 12 10.79 -2.38 4.74
C ALA A 12 11.75 -1.49 3.92
N ASP A 13 13.04 -1.79 3.97
CA ASP A 13 14.08 -1.05 3.26
C ASP A 13 14.34 -1.59 1.85
N ASP A 14 13.86 -2.79 1.54
CA ASP A 14 14.07 -3.44 0.25
C ASP A 14 13.30 -2.74 -0.88
N LEU A 15 13.99 -2.51 -2.00
CA LEU A 15 13.37 -2.02 -3.22
C LEU A 15 12.45 -3.09 -3.82
N PRO A 16 11.29 -2.70 -4.40
CA PRO A 16 10.37 -3.67 -4.98
C PRO A 16 10.89 -4.33 -6.26
N VAL A 17 11.87 -3.71 -6.91
CA VAL A 17 12.67 -4.28 -8.00
C VAL A 17 14.13 -3.95 -7.71
N THR A 18 15.03 -4.91 -7.89
CA THR A 18 16.46 -4.69 -7.65
C THR A 18 17.12 -3.92 -8.80
N VAL A 19 18.17 -3.15 -8.48
CA VAL A 19 19.02 -2.49 -9.48
C VAL A 19 19.59 -3.50 -10.48
N ALA A 20 19.99 -4.70 -10.01
CA ALA A 20 20.51 -5.76 -10.88
C ALA A 20 19.49 -6.20 -11.94
N THR A 21 18.21 -6.39 -11.55
CA THR A 21 17.13 -6.74 -12.50
C THR A 21 16.93 -5.66 -13.57
N VAL A 22 16.99 -4.38 -13.18
CA VAL A 22 16.87 -3.27 -14.12
C VAL A 22 18.05 -3.24 -15.09
N LYS A 23 19.28 -3.41 -14.58
CA LYS A 23 20.50 -3.44 -15.39
C LYS A 23 20.49 -4.56 -16.41
N GLU A 24 20.10 -5.77 -16.00
CA GLU A 24 19.95 -6.91 -16.90
C GLU A 24 18.96 -6.62 -18.02
N ARG A 25 17.81 -6.02 -17.69
CA ARG A 25 16.81 -5.65 -18.71
C ARG A 25 17.32 -4.60 -19.69
N CYS A 26 18.07 -3.62 -19.20
CA CYS A 26 18.55 -2.48 -19.97
C CYS A 26 19.90 -2.73 -20.68
N GLY A 27 20.56 -3.87 -20.42
CA GLY A 27 21.89 -4.16 -20.94
C GLY A 27 23.00 -3.27 -20.35
N ILE A 28 22.86 -2.84 -19.09
CA ILE A 28 23.81 -1.96 -18.41
C ILE A 28 24.84 -2.83 -17.66
N ASP A 29 26.10 -2.77 -18.08
CA ASP A 29 27.20 -3.56 -17.50
C ASP A 29 28.17 -2.74 -16.62
N THR A 30 27.75 -1.55 -16.17
CA THR A 30 28.56 -0.67 -15.30
C THR A 30 27.91 -0.48 -13.94
N ALA A 31 28.73 -0.33 -12.90
CA ALA A 31 28.27 0.01 -11.54
C ALA A 31 28.14 1.53 -11.32
N HIS A 32 28.58 2.36 -12.28
CA HIS A 32 28.57 3.82 -12.14
C HIS A 32 27.15 4.38 -11.93
N ASP A 33 26.16 3.74 -12.54
CA ASP A 33 24.78 4.24 -12.56
C ASP A 33 23.91 3.62 -11.46
N ASP A 34 24.46 2.74 -10.60
CA ASP A 34 23.67 1.99 -9.62
C ASP A 34 22.89 2.91 -8.67
N ALA A 35 23.51 3.99 -8.21
CA ALA A 35 22.87 4.99 -7.35
C ALA A 35 21.75 5.76 -8.09
N ILE A 36 21.94 6.06 -9.37
CA ILE A 36 20.94 6.76 -10.19
C ILE A 36 19.75 5.84 -10.46
N LEU A 37 20.00 4.58 -10.80
CA LEU A 37 18.95 3.58 -11.01
C LEU A 37 18.14 3.34 -9.73
N GLN A 38 18.79 3.32 -8.56
CA GLN A 38 18.09 3.26 -7.28
C GLN A 38 17.13 4.45 -7.10
N MET A 39 17.59 5.68 -7.32
CA MET A 39 16.74 6.87 -7.23
C MET A 39 15.56 6.82 -8.20
N MET A 40 15.78 6.35 -9.43
CA MET A 40 14.70 6.17 -10.42
C MET A 40 13.68 5.11 -9.99
N ILE A 41 14.12 4.01 -9.36
CA ILE A 41 13.20 3.00 -8.81
C ILE A 41 12.34 3.62 -7.71
N GLU A 42 12.94 4.38 -6.80
CA GLU A 42 12.23 5.07 -5.71
C GLU A 42 11.22 6.11 -6.25
N GLU A 43 11.59 6.86 -7.29
CA GLU A 43 10.68 7.78 -8.00
C GLU A 43 9.46 7.02 -8.55
N VAL A 44 9.69 5.91 -9.25
CA VAL A 44 8.61 5.10 -9.82
C VAL A 44 7.73 4.50 -8.71
N VAL A 45 8.29 4.12 -7.56
CA VAL A 45 7.49 3.71 -6.39
C VAL A 45 6.52 4.81 -6.00
N ALA A 46 7.02 6.04 -5.81
CA ALA A 46 6.19 7.15 -5.39
C ALA A 46 5.06 7.44 -6.39
N VAL A 47 5.37 7.41 -7.70
CA VAL A 47 4.37 7.60 -8.76
C VAL A 47 3.30 6.51 -8.72
N VAL A 48 3.68 5.24 -8.58
CA VAL A 48 2.73 4.11 -8.53
C VAL A 48 1.86 4.18 -7.28
N GLU A 49 2.45 4.41 -6.09
CA GLU A 49 1.70 4.51 -4.84
C GLU A 49 0.68 5.66 -4.90
N GLN A 50 1.07 6.83 -5.43
CA GLN A 50 0.18 7.98 -5.60
C GLN A 50 -0.93 7.71 -6.64
N THR A 51 -0.57 7.16 -7.80
CA THR A 51 -1.51 6.96 -8.93
C THR A 51 -2.53 5.87 -8.63
N CYS A 52 -2.08 4.79 -7.98
CA CYS A 52 -2.91 3.63 -7.71
C CYS A 52 -3.54 3.64 -6.32
N ASN A 53 -3.17 4.60 -5.45
CA ASN A 53 -3.64 4.69 -4.08
C ASN A 53 -3.42 3.37 -3.30
N LEU A 54 -2.22 2.81 -3.46
CA LEU A 54 -1.80 1.55 -2.85
C LEU A 54 -0.42 1.69 -2.22
N SER A 55 -0.07 0.74 -1.36
CA SER A 55 1.27 0.57 -0.82
C SER A 55 2.00 -0.49 -1.62
N VAL A 56 3.14 -0.14 -2.20
CA VAL A 56 3.99 -1.09 -2.93
C VAL A 56 4.90 -1.80 -1.94
N ILE A 57 5.64 -1.02 -1.14
CA ILE A 57 6.62 -1.53 -0.18
C ILE A 57 5.90 -1.94 1.11
N PRO A 58 6.22 -3.12 1.67
CA PRO A 58 5.68 -3.55 2.95
C PRO A 58 5.87 -2.52 4.07
N LYS A 59 4.78 -2.14 4.73
CA LYS A 59 4.81 -1.23 5.88
C LYS A 59 3.69 -1.54 6.87
N THR A 60 3.93 -1.22 8.14
CA THR A 60 2.93 -1.29 9.20
C THR A 60 2.29 0.08 9.36
N LEU A 61 0.97 0.11 9.31
CA LEU A 61 0.16 1.31 9.44
C LEU A 61 -0.66 1.26 10.72
N VAL A 62 -0.82 2.42 11.34
CA VAL A 62 -1.79 2.69 12.39
C VAL A 62 -2.79 3.69 11.84
N ALA A 63 -4.00 3.23 11.57
CA ALA A 63 -5.09 4.05 11.06
C ALA A 63 -6.16 4.21 12.14
N GLN A 64 -6.86 5.35 12.11
CA GLN A 64 -7.93 5.64 13.06
C GLN A 64 -9.21 6.01 12.31
N CYS A 65 -10.36 5.65 12.87
CA CYS A 65 -11.68 6.02 12.35
C CYS A 65 -12.67 6.30 13.50
N ASP A 66 -13.73 7.02 13.21
CA ASP A 66 -14.70 7.42 14.25
C ASP A 66 -15.74 6.33 14.55
N THR A 67 -16.04 5.47 13.58
CA THR A 67 -17.12 4.49 13.72
C THR A 67 -16.72 3.09 13.28
N TRP A 68 -17.42 2.09 13.82
CA TRP A 68 -17.28 0.70 13.40
C TRP A 68 -17.64 0.45 11.93
N ALA A 69 -18.51 1.28 11.35
CA ALA A 69 -18.91 1.15 9.96
C ALA A 69 -17.77 1.54 9.00
N ASP A 70 -16.86 2.41 9.42
CA ASP A 70 -15.70 2.80 8.61
C ASP A 70 -14.76 1.61 8.38
N LEU A 71 -14.76 0.61 9.28
CA LEU A 71 -13.95 -0.59 9.15
C LEU A 71 -14.33 -1.48 7.96
N GLU A 72 -15.51 -1.30 7.38
CA GLU A 72 -15.94 -2.05 6.18
C GLU A 72 -15.05 -1.78 4.97
N ARG A 73 -14.36 -0.64 4.95
CA ARG A 73 -13.36 -0.29 3.92
C ARG A 73 -12.17 0.42 4.53
N LEU A 74 -11.06 -0.32 4.63
CA LEU A 74 -9.78 0.22 5.09
C LEU A 74 -9.17 1.17 4.04
N PRO A 75 -8.52 2.27 4.48
CA PRO A 75 -8.04 3.32 3.58
C PRO A 75 -6.85 2.83 2.75
N ASP A 76 -5.88 2.22 3.42
CA ASP A 76 -4.63 1.75 2.81
C ASP A 76 -4.65 0.25 2.51
N GLY A 77 -3.95 -0.15 1.46
CA GLY A 77 -3.84 -1.53 1.01
C GLY A 77 -2.90 -1.65 -0.19
N PRO A 78 -2.68 -2.85 -0.75
CA PRO A 78 -3.25 -4.13 -0.32
C PRO A 78 -2.73 -4.53 1.07
N VAL A 79 -3.54 -5.29 1.82
CA VAL A 79 -3.08 -5.92 3.07
C VAL A 79 -2.16 -7.08 2.73
N LYS A 80 -1.02 -7.15 3.42
CA LYS A 80 -0.06 -8.22 3.22
C LYS A 80 -0.70 -9.58 3.57
N PRO A 81 -0.56 -10.62 2.74
CA PRO A 81 -1.08 -11.94 3.06
C PRO A 81 -0.60 -12.42 4.43
N GLY A 82 -1.53 -12.91 5.26
CA GLY A 82 -1.23 -13.35 6.63
C GLY A 82 -1.14 -12.24 7.68
N SER A 83 -1.28 -10.97 7.29
CA SER A 83 -1.44 -9.84 8.22
C SER A 83 -2.64 -10.07 9.14
N LYS A 84 -2.45 -9.77 10.43
CA LYS A 84 -3.47 -9.88 11.47
C LYS A 84 -3.75 -8.48 12.00
N PRO A 85 -4.73 -7.75 11.44
CA PRO A 85 -5.08 -6.43 11.92
C PRO A 85 -5.43 -6.49 13.40
N ILE A 86 -4.90 -5.57 14.19
CA ILE A 86 -5.21 -5.41 15.62
C ILE A 86 -6.13 -4.21 15.75
N ILE A 87 -7.30 -4.41 16.36
CA ILE A 87 -8.26 -3.35 16.63
C ILE A 87 -8.15 -2.97 18.11
N THR A 88 -7.92 -1.70 18.40
CA THR A 88 -8.07 -1.13 19.74
C THR A 88 -9.16 -0.08 19.76
N TYR A 89 -9.93 -0.04 20.84
CA TYR A 89 -11.04 0.90 21.00
C TYR A 89 -11.21 1.27 22.46
N THR A 90 -11.91 2.38 22.72
CA THR A 90 -12.26 2.78 24.09
C THR A 90 -13.61 2.16 24.45
N SER A 91 -13.65 1.39 25.54
CA SER A 91 -14.87 0.81 26.10
C SER A 91 -15.83 1.89 26.65
N PRO A 92 -17.13 1.60 26.83
CA PRO A 92 -18.08 2.58 27.38
C PRO A 92 -17.68 3.16 28.73
N ASP A 93 -16.89 2.43 29.52
CA ASP A 93 -16.37 2.86 30.82
C ASP A 93 -15.11 3.74 30.71
N GLY A 94 -14.65 4.04 29.50
CA GLY A 94 -13.51 4.92 29.21
C GLY A 94 -12.15 4.20 29.17
N GLY A 95 -12.08 2.89 29.45
CA GLY A 95 -10.84 2.11 29.36
C GLY A 95 -10.51 1.68 27.93
N GLU A 96 -9.24 1.72 27.55
CA GLU A 96 -8.75 1.18 26.27
C GLU A 96 -8.76 -0.36 26.28
N VAL A 97 -9.27 -0.96 25.20
CA VAL A 97 -9.43 -2.41 25.04
C VAL A 97 -8.91 -2.84 23.67
N VAL A 98 -8.10 -3.91 23.67
CA VAL A 98 -7.73 -4.63 22.44
C VAL A 98 -8.84 -5.64 22.14
N LEU A 99 -9.44 -5.55 20.96
CA LEU A 99 -10.49 -6.48 20.55
C LEU A 99 -9.88 -7.83 20.18
N ASP A 100 -10.48 -8.92 20.68
CA ASP A 100 -10.06 -10.28 20.36
C ASP A 100 -10.17 -10.55 18.84
N PRO A 101 -9.07 -10.94 18.15
CA PRO A 101 -9.08 -11.25 16.72
C PRO A 101 -10.06 -12.34 16.30
N SER A 102 -10.50 -13.21 17.20
CA SER A 102 -11.52 -14.24 16.92
C SER A 102 -12.93 -13.68 16.73
N LEU A 103 -13.17 -12.40 17.09
CA LEU A 103 -14.47 -11.74 16.98
C LEU A 103 -14.70 -11.07 15.62
N TYR A 104 -13.69 -10.95 14.79
CA TYR A 104 -13.79 -10.35 13.46
C TYR A 104 -12.99 -11.14 12.42
N ARG A 105 -13.20 -10.79 11.16
CA ARG A 105 -12.49 -11.37 10.02
C ARG A 105 -12.11 -10.27 9.04
N LEU A 106 -10.93 -10.44 8.45
CA LEU A 106 -10.52 -9.66 7.30
C LEU A 106 -11.20 -10.24 6.05
N LYS A 107 -11.91 -9.39 5.31
CA LYS A 107 -12.40 -9.70 3.98
C LYS A 107 -11.60 -8.86 2.99
N SER A 108 -11.07 -9.50 1.95
CA SER A 108 -10.41 -8.82 0.85
C SER A 108 -10.91 -9.37 -0.48
N ASP A 109 -11.03 -8.51 -1.48
CA ASP A 109 -11.27 -8.87 -2.88
C ASP A 109 -10.00 -8.70 -3.74
N GLY A 110 -8.83 -8.59 -3.10
CA GLY A 110 -7.53 -8.35 -3.72
C GLY A 110 -7.05 -6.91 -3.55
N LEU A 111 -7.90 -5.92 -3.86
CA LEU A 111 -7.54 -4.49 -3.81
C LEU A 111 -8.28 -3.74 -2.71
N THR A 112 -9.56 -4.04 -2.51
CA THR A 112 -10.33 -3.54 -1.38
C THR A 112 -10.31 -4.55 -0.24
N LEU A 113 -10.49 -4.01 0.95
CA LEU A 113 -10.31 -4.72 2.20
C LEU A 113 -11.16 -4.06 3.26
N GLY A 114 -11.75 -4.90 4.11
CA GLY A 114 -12.56 -4.47 5.24
C GLY A 114 -12.49 -5.48 6.37
N LEU A 115 -12.70 -4.99 7.58
CA LEU A 115 -12.86 -5.80 8.78
C LEU A 115 -14.34 -5.91 9.07
N PHE A 116 -14.80 -7.15 9.29
CA PHE A 116 -16.21 -7.45 9.55
C PHE A 116 -16.32 -8.25 10.86
N PRO A 117 -17.30 -7.93 11.72
CA PRO A 117 -17.50 -8.71 12.92
C PRO A 117 -18.11 -10.06 12.56
N ASN A 118 -17.79 -11.09 13.33
CA ASN A 118 -18.40 -12.42 13.15
C ASN A 118 -19.87 -12.44 13.58
N ARG A 119 -20.26 -11.56 14.51
CA ARG A 119 -21.65 -11.39 14.97
C ARG A 119 -22.06 -9.92 15.01
N SER A 120 -21.39 -9.11 15.82
CA SER A 120 -21.64 -7.67 15.98
C SER A 120 -20.42 -7.01 16.61
N TRP A 121 -20.20 -5.73 16.31
CA TRP A 121 -19.18 -4.94 16.99
C TRP A 121 -19.58 -4.69 18.46
N PRO A 122 -18.60 -4.66 19.39
CA PRO A 122 -18.88 -4.32 20.78
C PRO A 122 -19.29 -2.84 20.93
N PRO A 123 -20.00 -2.49 22.01
CA PRO A 123 -20.25 -1.08 22.31
C PRO A 123 -18.91 -0.37 22.57
N ALA A 124 -18.74 0.81 21.97
CA ALA A 124 -17.58 1.68 22.15
C ALA A 124 -18.00 3.02 22.76
N HIS A 125 -17.05 3.70 23.41
CA HIS A 125 -17.23 5.04 23.93
C HIS A 125 -17.56 6.01 22.79
N ARG A 126 -18.59 6.82 22.97
CA ARG A 126 -18.97 7.82 21.96
C ARG A 126 -17.91 8.90 21.84
N GLY A 127 -17.47 9.18 20.62
CA GLY A 127 -16.49 10.23 20.32
C GLY A 127 -15.04 9.85 20.57
N ALA A 128 -14.75 8.62 20.99
CA ALA A 128 -13.39 8.08 20.99
C ALA A 128 -13.13 7.33 19.67
N PRO A 129 -11.96 7.48 19.04
CA PRO A 129 -11.66 6.80 17.80
C PRO A 129 -11.42 5.30 18.03
N VAL A 130 -11.68 4.52 16.99
CA VAL A 130 -11.23 3.14 16.85
C VAL A 130 -9.89 3.16 16.10
N THR A 131 -8.89 2.48 16.65
CA THR A 131 -7.57 2.37 16.04
C THR A 131 -7.36 0.97 15.46
N VAL A 132 -6.81 0.90 14.26
CA VAL A 132 -6.48 -0.36 13.58
C VAL A 132 -5.01 -0.34 13.19
N THR A 133 -4.27 -1.34 13.66
CA THR A 133 -2.87 -1.56 13.26
C THR A 133 -2.80 -2.74 12.31
N TYR A 134 -2.19 -2.59 11.14
CA TYR A 134 -2.12 -3.65 10.13
C TYR A 134 -0.94 -3.47 9.16
N GLU A 135 -0.47 -4.59 8.60
CA GLU A 135 0.57 -4.60 7.57
C GLU A 135 -0.06 -4.49 6.17
N VAL A 136 0.45 -3.55 5.38
CA VAL A 136 0.13 -3.36 3.95
C VAL A 136 1.37 -3.52 3.08
N GLY A 137 1.16 -3.62 1.77
CA GLY A 137 2.23 -3.79 0.78
C GLY A 137 2.30 -5.19 0.22
N PHE A 138 3.07 -5.34 -0.86
CA PHE A 138 3.24 -6.63 -1.52
C PHE A 138 4.39 -7.41 -0.88
N ALA A 139 4.12 -8.66 -0.50
CA ALA A 139 5.19 -9.60 -0.13
C ALA A 139 6.02 -10.00 -1.37
N GLU A 140 5.34 -10.21 -2.49
CA GLU A 140 5.95 -10.36 -3.81
C GLU A 140 5.18 -9.46 -4.78
N LEU A 141 5.92 -8.64 -5.54
CA LEU A 141 5.31 -7.71 -6.49
C LEU A 141 4.69 -8.51 -7.67
N PRO A 142 3.39 -8.30 -7.98
CA PRO A 142 2.75 -8.90 -9.14
C PRO A 142 3.50 -8.63 -10.43
N PHE A 143 3.46 -9.57 -11.37
CA PHE A 143 4.21 -9.50 -12.62
C PHE A 143 3.97 -8.19 -13.39
N ASP A 144 2.72 -7.77 -13.52
CA ASP A 144 2.34 -6.57 -14.27
C ASP A 144 2.92 -5.30 -13.65
N LEU A 145 2.88 -5.19 -12.31
CA LEU A 145 3.51 -4.09 -11.59
C LEU A 145 5.02 -4.15 -11.78
N ARG A 146 5.66 -5.30 -11.53
CA ARG A 146 7.11 -5.47 -11.70
C ARG A 146 7.57 -5.08 -13.11
N LEU A 147 6.84 -5.49 -14.14
CA LEU A 147 7.12 -5.12 -15.53
C LEU A 147 6.96 -3.62 -15.74
N GLY A 148 5.87 -3.01 -15.23
CA GLY A 148 5.64 -1.57 -15.30
C GLY A 148 6.77 -0.76 -14.66
N PHE A 149 7.25 -1.19 -13.48
CA PHE A 149 8.40 -0.60 -12.81
C PHE A 149 9.65 -0.61 -13.70
N ILE A 150 10.01 -1.79 -14.22
CA ILE A 150 11.20 -1.96 -15.05
C ILE A 150 11.09 -1.14 -16.34
N MET A 151 9.94 -1.18 -17.02
CA MET A 151 9.70 -0.41 -18.25
C MET A 151 9.82 1.09 -18.01
N ARG A 152 9.25 1.59 -16.91
CA ARG A 152 9.27 3.01 -16.60
C ARG A 152 10.68 3.48 -16.24
N VAL A 153 11.43 2.71 -15.46
CA VAL A 153 12.83 3.04 -15.15
C VAL A 153 13.69 3.04 -16.42
N ALA A 154 13.52 2.04 -17.31
CA ALA A 154 14.23 1.98 -18.58
C ALA A 154 13.92 3.18 -19.48
N GLU A 155 12.67 3.65 -19.49
CA GLU A 155 12.24 4.84 -20.22
C GLU A 155 12.91 6.11 -19.68
N ILE A 156 12.85 6.34 -18.37
CA ILE A 156 13.44 7.52 -17.71
C ILE A 156 14.96 7.53 -17.93
N TYR A 157 15.63 6.38 -17.77
CA TYR A 157 17.07 6.26 -17.96
C TYR A 157 17.49 6.53 -19.41
N GLY A 158 16.78 5.94 -20.39
CA GLY A 158 17.08 6.14 -21.80
C GLY A 158 16.71 7.53 -22.33
N ARG A 159 15.84 8.26 -21.63
CA ARG A 159 15.32 9.57 -22.02
C ARG A 159 15.06 10.45 -20.79
N PRO A 160 16.08 11.18 -20.31
CA PRO A 160 15.98 11.97 -19.08
C PRO A 160 15.15 13.26 -19.23
N GLU A 161 14.77 13.66 -20.44
CA GLU A 161 14.00 14.89 -20.71
C GLU A 161 12.48 14.65 -20.62
N ASN A 162 11.76 15.63 -20.09
CA ASN A 162 10.30 15.59 -20.03
C ASN A 162 9.67 15.66 -21.44
N ARG A 163 8.72 14.76 -21.71
CA ARG A 163 7.95 14.74 -22.95
C ARG A 163 6.63 15.48 -22.81
N GLU A 164 6.04 15.87 -23.94
CA GLU A 164 4.62 16.30 -23.99
C GLU A 164 3.72 15.18 -23.45
N ALA A 165 2.77 15.56 -22.58
CA ALA A 165 1.97 14.67 -21.74
C ALA A 165 0.82 13.93 -22.46
N ASP A 166 0.73 14.00 -23.79
CA ASP A 166 -0.54 13.79 -24.50
C ASP A 166 -0.84 12.35 -24.96
N ALA A 167 -0.26 11.31 -24.33
CA ALA A 167 -0.67 9.93 -24.63
C ALA A 167 -0.62 9.02 -23.40
N VAL A 168 -1.69 8.21 -23.23
CA VAL A 168 -1.72 7.08 -22.30
C VAL A 168 -0.57 6.13 -22.66
N THR A 169 0.35 5.94 -21.72
CA THR A 169 1.53 5.10 -21.90
C THR A 169 1.20 3.62 -21.65
N ASP A 170 2.07 2.71 -22.09
CA ASP A 170 1.94 1.29 -21.72
C ASP A 170 2.08 1.08 -20.21
N PHE A 171 2.86 1.93 -19.53
CA PHE A 171 2.92 1.97 -18.07
C PHE A 171 1.54 2.28 -17.46
N ASP A 172 0.85 3.30 -17.94
CA ASP A 172 -0.51 3.63 -17.47
C ASP A 172 -1.50 2.48 -17.68
N ARG A 173 -1.38 1.75 -18.80
CA ARG A 173 -2.21 0.59 -19.10
C ARG A 173 -1.96 -0.57 -18.14
N LEU A 174 -0.72 -0.78 -17.70
CA LEU A 174 -0.39 -1.80 -16.70
C LEU A 174 -0.95 -1.43 -15.32
N LEU A 175 -1.00 -0.14 -14.99
CA LEU A 175 -1.49 0.35 -13.69
C LEU A 175 -3.02 0.37 -13.56
N VAL A 176 -3.78 0.38 -14.66
CA VAL A 176 -5.24 0.58 -14.62
C VAL A 176 -5.96 -0.44 -13.72
N ASN A 177 -5.50 -1.69 -13.73
CA ASN A 177 -6.08 -2.78 -12.95
C ASN A 177 -5.76 -2.69 -11.46
N TRP A 178 -4.83 -1.82 -11.05
CA TRP A 178 -4.33 -1.70 -9.68
C TRP A 178 -4.84 -0.46 -8.95
N ARG A 179 -5.61 0.41 -9.62
CA ARG A 179 -6.14 1.64 -9.02
C ARG A 179 -7.19 1.33 -7.95
N ARG A 180 -6.94 1.77 -6.72
CA ARG A 180 -7.84 1.65 -5.56
C ARG A 180 -8.64 2.94 -5.38
N GLY A 181 -9.95 2.89 -5.61
CA GLY A 181 -10.81 4.06 -5.43
C GLY A 181 -11.82 4.25 -6.56
N ALA A 182 -12.80 3.34 -6.62
CA ALA A 182 -14.15 3.66 -7.07
C ALA A 182 -15.07 3.76 -5.85
#